data_AF-A0A7T8HJC3-F1
#
_entry.id   AF-A0A7T8HJC3-F1
#
_cell.length_a   1.000
_cell.length_b   1.000
_cell.length_c   1.000
_cell.angle_alpha   90.00
_cell.angle_beta   90.00
_cell.angle_gamma   90.00
#
_symmetry.space_group_name_H-M   'P 1'
#
loop_
_entity.id
_entity.type
_entity.pdbx_description
1 polymer ?
#
loop_
_entity_poly.entity_id
_entity_poly.type
_entity_poly.pdbx_seq_one_letter_code
_entity_poly.pdbx_strand_id
1 'polypeptide(L)'
;LENPRQEDVNVYQENPIGNSVNVAHNGAKESSVGVTQMSPVNTTIYITINNGEDCTINVELSDAINTHVHITLNNVRNSNIDIKLSNARHCVINIR
;
A
#
# COMPACT_ATOMS: atom_id res chain seq x y z
N LEU A 1 16.53 5.93 18.75
CA LEU A 1 15.94 6.40 17.48
C LEU A 1 14.48 6.65 17.76
N GLU A 2 13.99 7.84 17.44
CA GLU A 2 12.56 8.14 17.57
C GLU A 2 11.79 7.45 16.44
N ASN A 3 10.57 7.02 16.76
CA ASN A 3 9.68 6.46 15.77
C ASN A 3 9.12 7.58 14.87
N PRO A 4 8.90 7.31 13.57
CA PRO A 4 8.23 8.27 12.69
C PRO A 4 6.81 8.55 13.20
N ARG A 5 6.42 9.82 13.20
CA ARG A 5 5.10 10.29 13.63
C ARG A 5 4.56 11.27 12.61
N GLN A 6 3.31 11.09 12.19
CA GLN A 6 2.67 11.96 11.20
C GLN A 6 3.48 12.07 9.89
N GLU A 7 4.14 10.96 9.51
CA GLU A 7 4.97 10.89 8.30
C GLU A 7 4.22 10.12 7.22
N ASP A 8 3.96 10.78 6.10
CA ASP A 8 3.21 10.18 5.00
C ASP A 8 4.14 9.68 3.89
N VAL A 9 4.02 8.41 3.52
CA VAL A 9 4.78 7.80 2.42
C VAL A 9 3.83 7.42 1.30
N ASN A 10 3.84 8.19 0.22
CA ASN A 10 2.94 7.98 -0.93
C ASN A 10 3.74 7.72 -2.22
N VAL A 11 3.38 6.65 -2.93
CA VAL A 11 3.94 6.31 -4.23
C VAL A 11 2.86 6.46 -5.29
N TYR A 12 3.14 7.22 -6.34
CA TYR A 12 2.25 7.43 -7.47
C TYR A 12 2.93 7.02 -8.78
N GLN A 13 2.24 6.22 -9.60
CA GLN A 13 2.74 5.79 -10.91
C GLN A 13 1.63 5.75 -11.97
N GLU A 14 1.93 6.29 -13.14
CA GLU A 14 1.09 6.15 -14.34
C GLU A 14 1.70 5.13 -15.30
N ASN A 15 0.88 4.22 -15.80
CA ASN A 15 1.24 3.17 -16.75
C ASN A 15 2.48 2.32 -16.36
N PRO A 16 2.67 1.89 -15.10
CA PRO A 16 3.80 1.03 -14.75
C PRO A 16 3.61 -0.37 -15.33
N ILE A 17 4.67 -0.95 -15.91
CA ILE A 17 4.64 -2.28 -16.53
C ILE A 17 5.71 -3.16 -15.91
N GLY A 18 5.33 -4.32 -15.40
CA GLY A 18 6.27 -5.34 -14.91
C GLY A 18 7.07 -4.95 -13.68
N ASN A 19 6.61 -3.96 -12.90
CA ASN A 19 7.37 -3.41 -11.77
C ASN A 19 6.94 -3.98 -10.42
N SER A 20 7.72 -3.64 -9.38
CA SER A 20 7.36 -3.89 -8.00
C SER A 20 7.56 -2.65 -7.14
N VAL A 21 6.56 -2.31 -6.33
CA VAL A 21 6.61 -1.25 -5.32
C VAL A 21 6.70 -1.91 -3.96
N ASN A 22 7.69 -1.52 -3.14
CA ASN A 22 7.87 -2.02 -1.79
C ASN A 22 7.89 -0.84 -0.82
N VAL A 23 6.92 -0.77 0.08
CA VAL A 23 6.85 0.26 1.13
C VAL A 23 6.82 -0.41 2.49
N ALA A 24 7.71 0.00 3.39
CA ALA A 24 7.77 -0.51 4.75
C ALA A 24 7.82 0.65 5.74
N HIS A 25 6.99 0.60 6.77
CA HIS A 25 6.95 1.61 7.83
C HIS A 25 7.03 0.94 9.20
N ASN A 26 8.06 1.28 9.98
CA ASN A 26 8.42 0.61 11.23
C ASN A 26 8.26 1.57 12.42
N GLY A 27 7.45 1.18 13.41
CA GLY A 27 7.19 1.94 14.62
C GLY A 27 6.28 3.15 14.44
N ALA A 28 5.70 3.32 13.26
CA ALA A 28 4.97 4.51 12.85
C ALA A 28 3.76 4.82 13.72
N LYS A 29 3.49 6.10 13.95
CA LYS A 29 2.29 6.55 14.65
C LYS A 29 1.59 7.65 13.87
N GLU A 30 0.26 7.60 13.82
CA GLU A 30 -0.55 8.66 13.19
C GLU A 30 -0.12 8.96 11.74
N SER A 31 0.35 7.93 11.02
CA SER A 31 1.06 8.07 9.73
C SER A 31 0.28 7.38 8.62
N SER A 32 0.46 7.81 7.37
CA SER A 32 -0.15 7.14 6.21
C SER A 32 0.84 6.54 5.24
N VAL A 33 0.44 5.42 4.62
CA VAL A 33 1.19 4.79 3.54
C VAL A 33 0.26 4.58 2.34
N GLY A 34 0.57 5.22 1.22
CA GLY A 34 -0.24 5.19 0.01
C GLY A 34 0.48 4.61 -1.19
N VAL A 35 -0.22 3.82 -2.01
CA VAL A 35 0.22 3.48 -3.37
C VAL A 35 -0.94 3.68 -4.34
N THR A 36 -0.74 4.56 -5.30
CA THR A 36 -1.67 4.80 -6.40
C THR A 36 -1.03 4.40 -7.73
N GLN A 37 -1.67 3.50 -8.47
CA GLN A 37 -1.27 3.15 -9.83
C GLN A 37 -2.43 3.31 -10.80
N MET A 38 -2.21 4.04 -11.90
CA MET A 38 -3.16 4.16 -13.01
C MET A 38 -2.68 3.35 -14.21
N SER A 39 -3.55 2.50 -14.76
CA SER A 39 -3.26 1.54 -15.84
C SER A 39 -2.03 0.64 -15.59
N PRO A 40 -1.79 0.09 -14.39
CA PRO A 40 -0.67 -0.83 -14.17
C PRO A 40 -0.91 -2.16 -14.89
N VAL A 41 0.17 -2.75 -15.43
CA VAL A 41 0.14 -4.08 -16.05
C VAL A 41 1.24 -4.98 -15.48
N ASN A 42 0.86 -6.15 -14.97
CA ASN A 42 1.79 -7.14 -14.40
C ASN A 42 2.64 -6.55 -13.25
N THR A 43 2.03 -5.79 -12.35
CA THR A 43 2.73 -5.13 -11.24
C THR A 43 2.51 -5.86 -9.91
N THR A 44 3.41 -5.64 -8.96
CA THR A 44 3.21 -6.11 -7.58
C THR A 44 3.48 -4.99 -6.57
N ILE A 45 2.60 -4.84 -5.59
CA ILE A 45 2.71 -3.86 -4.51
C ILE A 45 2.85 -4.62 -3.19
N TYR A 46 3.89 -4.31 -2.44
CA TYR A 46 4.12 -4.80 -1.09
C TYR A 46 4.08 -3.63 -0.11
N ILE A 47 3.19 -3.69 0.88
CA ILE A 47 3.11 -2.72 1.97
C ILE A 47 3.26 -3.48 3.28
N THR A 48 4.23 -3.07 4.11
CA THR A 48 4.44 -3.66 5.44
C THR A 48 4.40 -2.58 6.51
N ILE A 49 3.57 -2.76 7.53
CA ILE A 49 3.58 -1.93 8.74
C ILE A 49 3.97 -2.80 9.92
N ASN A 50 5.03 -2.41 10.64
CA ASN A 50 5.49 -3.11 11.83
C ASN A 50 5.35 -2.19 13.05
N ASN A 51 4.69 -2.66 14.10
CA ASN A 51 4.47 -1.91 15.35
C ASN A 51 3.83 -0.52 15.13
N GLY A 52 2.88 -0.44 14.20
CA GLY A 52 2.18 0.80 13.87
C GLY A 52 0.99 1.09 14.79
N GLU A 53 0.68 2.35 15.03
CA GLU A 53 -0.46 2.80 15.83
C GLU A 53 -1.17 3.96 15.11
N ASP A 54 -2.50 3.91 15.01
CA ASP A 54 -3.31 4.98 14.37
C ASP A 54 -2.85 5.29 12.93
N CYS A 55 -2.46 4.27 12.15
CA CYS A 55 -1.97 4.45 10.79
C CYS A 55 -3.05 4.18 9.73
N THR A 56 -2.88 4.75 8.54
CA THR A 56 -3.78 4.48 7.40
C THR A 56 -2.99 3.97 6.20
N ILE A 57 -3.40 2.84 5.63
CA ILE A 57 -2.88 2.35 4.37
C ILE A 57 -3.89 2.63 3.27
N ASN A 58 -3.46 3.30 2.20
CA ASN A 58 -4.28 3.61 1.04
C ASN A 58 -3.73 2.90 -0.21
N VAL A 59 -4.54 2.11 -0.89
CA VAL A 59 -4.16 1.55 -2.20
C VAL A 59 -5.23 1.89 -3.23
N GLU A 60 -4.86 2.64 -4.27
CA GLU A 60 -5.77 2.96 -5.37
C GLU A 60 -5.22 2.42 -6.69
N LEU A 61 -6.00 1.55 -7.34
CA LEU A 61 -5.69 1.01 -8.65
C LEU A 61 -6.81 1.35 -9.63
N SER A 62 -6.48 2.05 -10.71
CA SER A 62 -7.40 2.28 -11.84
C SER A 62 -6.90 1.56 -13.08
N ASP A 63 -7.81 0.95 -13.83
CA ASP A 63 -7.54 0.25 -15.10
C ASP A 63 -6.43 -0.83 -15.01
N ALA A 64 -6.25 -1.39 -13.81
CA ALA A 64 -5.20 -2.35 -13.51
C ALA A 64 -5.42 -3.72 -14.16
N ILE A 65 -4.35 -4.34 -14.64
CA ILE A 65 -4.39 -5.69 -15.24
C ILE A 65 -3.28 -6.54 -14.62
N ASN A 66 -3.67 -7.67 -14.04
CA ASN A 66 -2.74 -8.64 -13.45
C ASN A 66 -1.83 -8.00 -12.38
N THR A 67 -2.43 -7.23 -11.48
CA THR A 67 -1.73 -6.57 -10.37
C THR A 67 -1.95 -7.31 -9.05
N HIS A 68 -0.88 -7.55 -8.31
CA HIS A 68 -0.92 -8.16 -7.00
C HIS A 68 -0.64 -7.13 -5.91
N VAL A 69 -1.43 -7.12 -4.84
CA VAL A 69 -1.21 -6.28 -3.65
C VAL A 69 -1.05 -7.19 -2.45
N HIS A 70 0.04 -7.01 -1.72
CA HIS A 70 0.36 -7.73 -0.49
C HIS A 70 0.53 -6.72 0.64
N ILE A 71 -0.38 -6.73 1.59
CA ILE A 71 -0.33 -5.90 2.79
C ILE A 71 -0.05 -6.81 3.98
N THR A 72 0.99 -6.49 4.74
CA THR A 72 1.38 -7.24 5.95
C THR A 72 1.37 -6.31 7.16
N LEU A 73 0.62 -6.68 8.19
CA LEU A 73 0.48 -5.92 9.43
C LEU A 73 1.05 -6.73 10.61
N ASN A 74 2.17 -6.27 11.19
CA ASN A 74 2.75 -6.91 12.37
C ASN A 74 2.58 -6.01 13.59
N ASN A 75 1.85 -6.47 14.62
CA ASN A 75 1.59 -5.73 15.86
C ASN A 75 1.00 -4.32 15.64
N VAL A 76 0.08 -4.19 14.69
CA VAL A 76 -0.56 -2.91 14.35
C VAL A 76 -1.82 -2.71 15.19
N ARG A 77 -2.09 -1.47 15.63
CA ARG A 77 -3.28 -1.12 16.44
C ARG A 77 -3.97 0.12 15.88
N ASN A 78 -5.30 0.15 15.98
CA ASN A 78 -6.14 1.31 15.61
C ASN A 78 -5.91 1.84 14.19
N SER A 79 -5.48 0.98 13.28
CA SER A 79 -5.13 1.37 11.91
C SER A 79 -6.19 0.94 10.91
N ASN A 80 -6.27 1.67 9.80
CA ASN A 80 -7.21 1.39 8.73
C ASN A 80 -6.48 0.99 7.45
N ILE A 81 -7.16 0.19 6.62
CA ILE A 81 -6.73 -0.11 5.26
C ILE A 81 -7.89 0.25 4.34
N ASP A 82 -7.65 1.20 3.45
CA ASP A 82 -8.57 1.61 2.42
C ASP A 82 -8.03 1.19 1.06
N ILE A 83 -8.81 0.39 0.32
CA ILE A 83 -8.44 -0.10 -0.99
C ILE A 83 -9.54 0.23 -1.99
N LYS A 84 -9.16 0.92 -3.06
CA LYS A 84 -10.04 1.33 -4.13
C LYS A 84 -9.57 0.73 -5.45
N LEU A 85 -10.47 -0.02 -6.10
CA LEU A 85 -10.25 -0.61 -7.41
C LEU A 85 -11.27 -0.05 -8.40
N SER A 86 -10.79 0.53 -9.50
CA SER A 86 -11.63 1.06 -10.57
C SER A 86 -11.27 0.38 -11.90
N ASN A 87 -12.19 -0.35 -12.53
CA ASN A 87 -11.94 -1.11 -13.77
C ASN A 87 -10.71 -2.07 -13.70
N ALA A 88 -10.40 -2.57 -12.50
CA ALA A 88 -9.29 -3.52 -12.30
C ALA A 88 -9.69 -4.95 -12.74
N ARG A 89 -8.75 -5.68 -13.35
CA ARG A 89 -8.95 -7.03 -13.89
C ARG A 89 -7.82 -7.95 -13.49
N HIS A 90 -8.16 -9.19 -13.11
CA HIS A 90 -7.19 -10.20 -12.65
C HIS A 90 -6.28 -9.71 -11.53
N CYS A 91 -6.79 -8.85 -10.65
CA CYS A 91 -6.02 -8.33 -9.53
C CYS A 91 -6.27 -9.19 -8.29
N VAL A 92 -5.24 -9.37 -7.47
CA VAL A 92 -5.33 -10.10 -6.20
C VAL A 92 -4.86 -9.21 -5.07
N ILE A 93 -5.68 -9.09 -4.03
CA ILE A 93 -5.32 -8.40 -2.79
C ILE A 93 -5.20 -9.45 -1.68
N ASN A 94 -4.05 -9.47 -1.03
CA ASN A 94 -3.79 -10.27 0.16
C ASN A 94 -3.46 -9.34 1.32
N ILE A 95 -4.18 -9.50 2.43
CA ILE A 95 -3.95 -8.78 3.68
C ILE A 95 -3.70 -9.82 4.77
N ARG A 96 -2.62 -9.66 5.53
CA ARG A 96 -2.17 -10.62 6.55
C ARG A 96 -1.69 -9.91 7.81
#